data_AF-A0A484L3M0-F1
#
_entry.id   AF-A0A484L3M0-F1
#
_cell.length_a   1.000
_cell.length_b   1.000
_cell.length_c   1.000
_cell.angle_alpha   90.00
_cell.angle_beta   90.00
_cell.angle_gamma   90.00
#
_symmetry.space_group_name_H-M   'P 1'
#
loop_
_entity.id
_entity.type
_entity.pdbx_description
1 polymer ?
#
loop_
_entity_poly.entity_id
_entity_poly.type
_entity_poly.pdbx_seq_one_letter_code
_entity_poly.pdbx_strand_id
1 'polypeptide(L)'
;MDCNALIEEERDLIKELNWKMKAARLMKFQQVKQQWAMEGDKDSKLFHAWIKKKRLQNHISSIKNPSGQIEEGKGNVAQVMVDYFQDLLGKTKKTEDIVLP
;
A
#
# COMPACT_ATOMS: atom_id res chain seq x y z
N MET A 1 -0.89 48.27 -22.19
CA MET A 1 -0.50 46.90 -21.81
C MET A 1 -1.56 45.99 -22.39
N ASP A 2 -1.22 45.10 -23.32
CA ASP A 2 -2.18 44.24 -24.00
C ASP A 2 -2.60 43.10 -23.06
N CYS A 3 -3.90 43.01 -22.74
CA CYS A 3 -4.43 41.98 -21.84
C CYS A 3 -4.14 40.56 -22.35
N ASN A 4 -4.05 40.36 -23.67
CA ASN A 4 -3.72 39.05 -24.24
C ASN A 4 -2.28 38.66 -23.94
N ALA A 5 -1.35 39.62 -23.97
CA ALA A 5 0.05 39.36 -23.63
C ALA A 5 0.22 38.95 -22.15
N LEU A 6 -0.54 39.60 -21.25
CA LEU A 6 -0.53 39.27 -19.82
C LEU A 6 -1.11 37.88 -19.53
N ILE A 7 -2.18 37.48 -20.24
CA ILE A 7 -2.78 36.14 -20.10
C ILE A 7 -1.82 35.05 -20.61
N GLU A 8 -1.13 35.30 -21.72
CA GLU A 8 -0.15 34.36 -22.27
C GLU A 8 1.06 34.20 -21.33
N GLU A 9 1.57 35.31 -20.77
CA GLU A 9 2.65 35.30 -19.78
C GLU A 9 2.27 34.53 -18.51
N GLU A 10 1.08 34.77 -17.96
CA GLU A 10 0.56 34.05 -16.79
C GLU A 10 0.51 32.54 -17.06
N ARG A 11 -0.01 32.14 -18.23
CA ARG A 11 -0.13 30.73 -18.62
C ARG A 11 1.24 30.06 -18.68
N ASP A 12 2.24 30.74 -19.21
CA ASP A 12 3.58 30.17 -19.36
C ASP A 12 4.33 30.10 -18.02
N LEU A 13 4.14 31.09 -17.14
CA LEU A 13 4.63 31.04 -15.75
C LEU A 13 4.02 29.86 -14.97
N ILE A 14 2.71 29.60 -15.12
CA ILE A 14 2.04 28.47 -14.47
C ILE A 14 2.62 27.13 -14.98
N LYS A 15 2.85 27.00 -16.28
CA LYS A 15 3.48 25.80 -16.85
C LYS A 15 4.89 25.60 -16.29
N GLU A 16 5.69 26.67 -16.24
CA GLU A 16 7.05 26.61 -15.73
C GLU A 16 7.08 26.22 -14.24
N LEU A 17 6.19 26.82 -13.43
CA LEU A 17 6.04 26.48 -12.02
C LEU A 17 5.68 25.00 -11.84
N ASN A 18 4.68 24.52 -12.56
CA ASN A 18 4.26 23.12 -12.51
C ASN A 18 5.39 22.17 -12.90
N TRP A 19 6.15 22.52 -13.94
CA TRP A 19 7.32 21.74 -14.34
C TRP A 19 8.40 21.71 -13.25
N LYS A 20 8.75 22.86 -12.68
CA LYS A 20 9.74 22.97 -11.60
C LYS A 20 9.31 22.17 -10.36
N MET A 21 8.04 22.26 -9.97
CA MET A 21 7.48 21.47 -8.87
C MET A 21 7.58 19.96 -9.14
N LYS A 22 7.23 19.53 -10.36
CA LYS A 22 7.35 18.13 -10.77
C LYS A 22 8.80 17.67 -10.73
N ALA A 23 9.73 18.45 -11.26
CA ALA A 23 11.16 18.13 -11.27
C ALA A 23 11.71 18.00 -9.84
N ALA A 24 11.39 18.94 -8.95
CA ALA A 24 11.80 18.89 -7.54
C ALA A 24 11.25 17.63 -6.83
N ARG A 25 9.98 17.29 -7.07
CA ARG A 25 9.37 16.06 -6.54
C ARG A 25 10.09 14.81 -7.05
N LEU A 26 10.40 14.75 -8.35
CA LEU A 26 11.12 13.63 -8.95
C LEU A 26 12.53 13.50 -8.38
N MET A 27 13.26 14.59 -8.23
CA MET A 27 14.59 14.60 -7.60
C MET A 27 14.54 14.06 -6.18
N LYS A 28 13.55 14.50 -5.39
CA LYS A 28 13.36 14.01 -4.02
C LYS A 28 13.07 12.51 -3.97
N PHE A 29 12.29 11.98 -4.93
CA PHE A 29 12.10 10.53 -5.03
C PHE A 29 13.41 9.79 -5.35
N GLN A 30 14.26 10.32 -6.22
CA GLN A 30 15.55 9.69 -6.50
C GLN A 30 16.46 9.68 -5.27
N GLN A 31 16.51 10.77 -4.52
CA GLN A 31 17.26 10.85 -3.26
C GLN A 31 16.77 9.81 -2.24
N VAL A 32 15.45 9.69 -2.07
CA VAL A 32 14.85 8.69 -1.16
C VAL A 32 15.14 7.27 -1.63
N LYS A 33 15.08 6.99 -2.95
CA LYS A 33 15.44 5.67 -3.50
C LYS A 33 16.90 5.32 -3.22
N GLN A 34 17.81 6.28 -3.38
CA GLN A 34 19.22 6.09 -3.07
C GLN A 34 19.42 5.80 -1.57
N GLN A 35 18.79 6.56 -0.69
CA GLN A 35 18.82 6.29 0.77
C GLN A 35 18.29 4.89 1.09
N TRP A 36 17.16 4.51 0.49
CA TRP A 36 16.61 3.17 0.67
C TRP A 36 17.54 2.07 0.15
N ALA A 37 18.18 2.24 -1.00
CA ALA A 37 19.16 1.28 -1.52
C ALA A 37 20.38 1.14 -0.59
N MET A 38 20.80 2.22 0.08
CA MET A 38 21.96 2.20 0.98
C MET A 38 21.65 1.66 2.39
N GLU A 39 20.48 1.99 2.93
CA GLU A 39 20.11 1.73 4.33
C GLU A 39 19.03 0.65 4.48
N GLY A 40 18.31 0.31 3.41
CA GLY A 40 17.15 -0.58 3.45
C GLY A 40 17.48 -2.07 3.60
N ASP A 41 18.71 -2.50 3.27
CA ASP A 41 19.16 -3.90 3.42
C ASP A 41 20.14 -4.10 4.58
N LYS A 42 20.61 -3.00 5.17
CA LYS A 42 21.38 -3.03 6.41
C LYS A 42 20.38 -3.05 7.56
N ASP A 43 20.70 -3.68 8.69
CA ASP A 43 19.95 -3.59 9.97
C ASP A 43 19.98 -2.16 10.55
N SER A 44 19.56 -1.20 9.74
CA SER A 44 19.57 0.22 10.00
C SER A 44 18.30 0.60 10.74
N LYS A 45 18.37 1.73 11.44
CA LYS A 45 17.20 2.31 12.10
C LYS A 45 16.09 2.64 11.07
N LEU A 46 16.47 3.03 9.85
CA LEU A 46 15.52 3.35 8.78
C LEU A 46 14.75 2.11 8.31
N PHE A 47 15.44 0.99 8.09
CA PHE A 47 14.82 -0.28 7.71
C PHE A 47 13.77 -0.71 8.75
N HIS A 48 14.16 -0.78 10.03
CA HIS A 48 13.24 -1.18 11.08
C HIS A 48 12.07 -0.20 11.26
N ALA A 49 12.29 1.11 11.12
CA ALA A 49 11.21 2.10 11.17
C ALA A 49 10.21 1.90 10.02
N TRP A 50 10.69 1.62 8.81
CA TRP A 50 9.85 1.34 7.65
C TRP A 50 9.04 0.05 7.82
N ILE A 51 9.67 -1.03 8.30
CA ILE A 51 8.97 -2.29 8.60
C ILE A 51 7.89 -2.09 9.66
N LYS A 52 8.17 -1.33 10.73
CA LYS A 52 7.15 -0.99 11.74
C LYS A 52 5.97 -0.24 11.13
N LYS A 53 6.23 0.78 10.29
CA LYS A 53 5.19 1.51 9.58
C LYS A 53 4.37 0.60 8.67
N LYS A 54 5.03 -0.26 7.89
CA LYS A 54 4.37 -1.22 7.00
C LYS A 54 3.51 -2.23 7.76
N ARG A 55 4.00 -2.73 8.90
CA ARG A 55 3.22 -3.61 9.79
C ARG A 55 1.97 -2.91 10.32
N LEU A 56 2.08 -1.64 10.69
CA LEU A 56 0.94 -0.85 11.16
C LEU A 56 -0.07 -0.59 10.04
N GLN A 57 0.38 -0.23 8.83
CA GLN A 57 -0.49 0.00 7.68
C GLN A 57 -1.18 -1.26 7.18
N ASN A 58 -0.49 -2.40 7.24
CA ASN A 58 -1.04 -3.70 6.85
C ASN A 58 -1.78 -4.37 8.02
N HIS A 59 -1.90 -3.72 9.17
CA HIS A 59 -2.64 -4.27 10.29
C HIS A 59 -4.14 -4.20 9.99
N ILE A 60 -4.75 -5.36 9.76
CA ILE A 60 -6.19 -5.47 9.56
C ILE A 60 -6.84 -5.47 10.95
N SER A 61 -7.40 -4.33 11.33
CA SER A 61 -8.10 -4.12 12.61
C SER A 61 -9.57 -4.50 12.56
N SER A 62 -10.17 -4.44 11.37
CA SER A 62 -11.57 -4.73 11.12
C SER A 62 -11.76 -5.32 9.73
N ILE A 63 -12.83 -6.11 9.57
CA ILE A 63 -13.21 -6.72 8.30
C ILE A 63 -14.74 -6.76 8.17
N LYS A 64 -15.24 -6.62 6.95
CA LYS A 64 -16.67 -6.72 6.66
C LYS A 64 -17.02 -8.18 6.42
N ASN A 65 -17.97 -8.70 7.19
CA ASN A 65 -18.47 -10.07 7.04
C ASN A 65 -19.44 -10.19 5.85
N PRO A 66 -19.80 -11.43 5.41
CA PRO A 66 -20.73 -11.64 4.30
C PRO A 66 -22.13 -11.05 4.53
N SER A 67 -22.57 -10.95 5.78
CA SER A 67 -23.83 -10.31 6.19
C SER A 67 -23.77 -8.77 6.12
N GLY A 68 -22.62 -8.20 5.78
CA GLY A 68 -22.40 -6.78 5.61
C GLY A 68 -22.07 -5.99 6.89
N GLN A 69 -21.93 -6.66 8.02
CA GLN A 69 -21.54 -6.06 9.30
C GLN A 69 -20.02 -5.97 9.40
N ILE A 70 -19.53 -4.94 10.10
CA ILE A 70 -18.11 -4.74 10.34
C ILE A 70 -17.76 -5.42 11.67
N GLU A 71 -16.90 -6.42 11.60
CA GLU A 71 -16.35 -7.10 12.75
C GLU A 71 -15.00 -6.49 13.12
N GLU A 72 -14.84 -6.15 14.38
CA GLU A 72 -13.61 -5.59 14.93
C GLU A 72 -12.96 -6.57 15.91
N GLY A 73 -11.63 -6.52 16.00
CA GLY A 73 -10.86 -7.35 16.92
C GLY A 73 -10.25 -8.58 16.26
N LYS A 74 -9.04 -8.94 16.72
CA LYS A 74 -8.19 -9.94 16.05
C LYS A 74 -8.85 -11.30 15.91
N GLY A 75 -9.59 -11.75 16.94
CA GLY A 75 -10.26 -13.05 16.92
C GLY A 75 -11.39 -13.11 15.88
N ASN A 76 -12.27 -12.10 15.91
CA ASN A 76 -13.42 -12.04 15.00
C ASN A 76 -12.97 -11.86 13.54
N VAL A 77 -11.98 -11.00 13.30
CA VAL A 77 -11.39 -10.81 11.96
C VAL A 77 -10.80 -12.13 11.44
N ALA A 78 -10.08 -12.86 12.27
CA ALA A 78 -9.50 -14.15 11.88
C ALA A 78 -10.59 -15.18 11.54
N GLN A 79 -11.66 -15.24 12.33
CA GLN A 79 -12.77 -16.16 12.08
C GLN A 79 -13.47 -15.85 10.75
N VAL A 80 -13.79 -14.58 10.49
CA VAL A 80 -14.40 -14.16 9.22
C VAL A 80 -13.52 -14.52 8.02
N MET A 81 -12.20 -14.39 8.14
CA MET A 81 -11.27 -14.82 7.08
C MET A 81 -11.30 -16.33 6.87
N VAL A 82 -11.27 -17.12 7.94
CA VAL A 82 -11.31 -18.57 7.87
C VAL A 82 -12.60 -19.03 7.20
N ASP A 83 -13.74 -18.52 7.65
CA ASP A 83 -15.06 -18.88 7.10
C ASP A 83 -15.14 -18.54 5.61
N TYR A 84 -14.69 -17.34 5.23
CA TYR A 84 -14.64 -16.91 3.82
C TYR A 84 -13.80 -17.86 2.94
N PHE A 85 -12.60 -18.23 3.38
CA PHE A 85 -11.72 -19.09 2.58
C PHE A 85 -12.17 -20.56 2.59
N GLN A 86 -12.80 -21.04 3.66
CA GLN A 86 -13.41 -22.38 3.69
C GLN A 86 -14.56 -22.49 2.70
N ASP A 87 -15.38 -21.44 2.59
CA ASP A 87 -16.46 -21.40 1.60
C ASP A 87 -15.92 -21.25 0.17
N LEU A 88 -14.87 -20.44 -0.03
CA LEU A 88 -14.27 -20.20 -1.35
C LEU A 88 -13.53 -21.42 -1.90
N LEU A 89 -12.71 -22.07 -1.09
CA LEU A 89 -11.86 -23.20 -1.50
C LEU A 89 -12.54 -24.56 -1.31
N GLY A 90 -13.68 -24.58 -0.62
CA GLY A 90 -14.39 -25.79 -0.24
C GLY A 90 -13.79 -26.45 1.00
N LYS A 91 -14.57 -27.37 1.60
CA LYS A 91 -14.16 -28.13 2.77
C LYS A 91 -13.28 -29.30 2.36
N THR A 92 -12.15 -29.48 3.04
CA THR A 92 -11.34 -30.71 2.93
C THR A 92 -12.20 -31.92 3.23
N LYS A 93 -12.41 -32.77 2.21
CA LYS A 93 -12.93 -34.13 2.40
C LYS A 93 -11.77 -35.00 2.88
N LYS A 94 -11.98 -35.81 3.92
CA LYS A 94 -11.07 -36.91 4.22
C LYS A 94 -11.13 -37.88 3.04
N THR A 95 -10.03 -37.99 2.30
CA THR A 95 -9.80 -39.10 1.38
C THR A 95 -9.32 -40.29 2.19
N GLU A 96 -9.78 -41.48 1.82
CA GLU A 96 -9.25 -42.73 2.37
C GLU A 96 -7.75 -42.82 2.09
N ASP A 97 -7.01 -43.41 3.04
CA ASP A 97 -5.59 -43.62 2.87
C ASP A 97 -5.35 -44.45 1.60
N ILE A 98 -4.33 -44.07 0.82
CA ILE A 98 -3.91 -44.84 -0.34
C ILE A 98 -3.39 -46.17 0.18
N VAL A 99 -4.21 -47.23 0.11
CA VAL A 99 -3.75 -48.60 0.35
C VAL A 99 -2.88 -48.98 -0.83
N LEU A 100 -1.57 -48.88 -0.64
CA LEU A 100 -0.59 -49.42 -1.58
C LEU A 100 -0.66 -50.96 -1.53
N PRO A 101 -0.63 -51.63 -2.70
CA PRO A 101 -0.66 -53.08 -2.80
C PRO A 101 0.58 -53.76 -2.19
#